data_AF-Q2RWF1-F1
#
_entry.id   AF-Q2RWF1-F1
#
_cell.length_a   1.000
_cell.length_b   1.000
_cell.length_c   1.000
_cell.angle_alpha   90.00
_cell.angle_beta   90.00
_cell.angle_gamma   90.00
#
_symmetry.space_group_name_H-M   'P 1'
#
loop_
_entity.id
_entity.type
_entity.pdbx_description
1 polymer ?
#
loop_
_entity_poly.entity_id
_entity_poly.type
_entity_poly.pdbx_seq_one_letter_code
_entity_poly.pdbx_strand_id
1 'polypeptide(L)'
;MFGTVKMIRYTLICDNDHEFDGWFRDSATCGTQLAAGDVRCPVCGSSTVGKALMAPNVVSSRVRDAGRLAPPAAGGAAPAAPSPPPAVPAVVAPAAAAPIDAARAAKMAETLAALRKRVEETCENVGANFAEEARRIHYGEGVERPIYGEASLEEARDLDEEGIAVALLPWSRRAGH
;
A
#
# COMPACT_ATOMS: atom_id res chain seq x y z
N MET A 1 -0.65 -25.67 25.77
CA MET A 1 -1.55 -25.65 24.60
C MET A 1 -1.59 -24.22 24.08
N PHE A 2 -0.63 -23.82 23.25
CA PHE A 2 -0.63 -22.49 22.63
C PHE A 2 -1.41 -22.58 21.32
N GLY A 3 -2.73 -22.42 21.42
CA GLY A 3 -3.59 -22.31 20.25
C GLY A 3 -3.20 -21.06 19.47
N THR A 4 -2.78 -21.23 18.22
CA THR A 4 -2.58 -20.15 17.27
C THR A 4 -3.89 -19.37 17.13
N VAL A 5 -3.90 -18.11 17.59
CA VAL A 5 -5.09 -17.25 17.46
C VAL A 5 -5.19 -16.82 16.00
N LYS A 6 -5.85 -17.65 15.19
CA LYS A 6 -6.12 -17.36 13.78
C LYS A 6 -7.13 -16.21 13.70
N MET A 7 -6.64 -15.00 13.48
CA MET A 7 -7.50 -13.84 13.19
C MET A 7 -7.85 -13.78 11.70
N ILE A 8 -9.09 -13.43 11.40
CA ILE A 8 -9.65 -13.32 10.05
C ILE A 8 -9.81 -11.84 9.71
N ARG A 9 -9.32 -11.43 8.54
CA ARG A 9 -9.51 -10.08 7.99
C ARG A 9 -10.85 -10.01 7.26
N TYR A 10 -11.66 -9.01 7.57
CA TYR A 10 -12.87 -8.66 6.83
C TYR A 10 -12.76 -7.22 6.32
N THR A 11 -13.19 -7.02 5.08
CA THR A 11 -13.37 -5.69 4.49
C THR A 11 -14.73 -5.16 4.93
N LEU A 12 -14.72 -3.95 5.49
CA LEU A 12 -15.87 -3.28 6.07
C LEU A 12 -16.12 -1.96 5.33
N ILE A 13 -17.39 -1.57 5.23
CA ILE A 13 -17.80 -0.31 4.62
C ILE A 13 -18.76 0.42 5.55
N CYS A 14 -18.55 1.72 5.73
CA CYS A 14 -19.48 2.54 6.50
C CYS A 14 -20.54 3.18 5.61
N ASP A 15 -21.56 3.77 6.24
CA ASP A 15 -22.61 4.59 5.64
C ASP A 15 -22.12 5.77 4.78
N ASN A 16 -20.89 6.24 5.00
CA ASN A 16 -20.24 7.31 4.22
C ASN A 16 -19.34 6.77 3.08
N ASP A 17 -19.49 5.50 2.69
CA ASP A 17 -18.75 4.84 1.61
C ASP A 17 -17.23 4.71 1.85
N HIS A 18 -16.79 4.80 3.11
CA HIS A 18 -15.40 4.53 3.46
C HIS A 18 -15.16 3.04 3.68
N GLU A 19 -14.33 2.46 2.84
CA GLU A 19 -13.85 1.08 2.96
C GLU A 19 -12.64 1.00 3.90
N PHE A 20 -12.64 0.03 4.82
CA PHE A 20 -11.53 -0.23 5.73
C PHE A 20 -11.48 -1.69 6.17
N ASP A 21 -10.32 -2.15 6.63
CA ASP A 21 -10.12 -3.52 7.08
C ASP A 21 -10.26 -3.66 8.61
N GLY A 22 -10.94 -4.73 9.04
CA GLY A 22 -11.02 -5.13 10.44
C GLY A 22 -10.55 -6.57 10.67
N TRP A 23 -9.76 -6.77 11.72
CA TRP A 23 -9.26 -8.09 12.14
C TRP A 23 -10.10 -8.64 13.28
N PHE A 24 -10.71 -9.79 13.07
CA PHE A 24 -11.62 -10.41 14.04
C PHE A 24 -11.21 -11.84 14.33
N ARG A 25 -11.59 -12.35 15.50
CA ARG A 25 -11.34 -13.75 15.87
C ARG A 25 -12.10 -14.73 14.95
N ASP A 26 -13.30 -14.35 14.53
CA ASP A 26 -14.21 -15.15 13.70
C ASP A 26 -15.33 -14.28 13.09
N SER A 27 -16.10 -14.86 12.15
CA SER A 27 -17.20 -14.15 11.46
C SER A 27 -18.34 -13.75 12.40
N ALA A 28 -18.64 -14.56 13.41
CA ALA A 28 -19.77 -14.32 14.33
C ALA A 28 -19.44 -13.18 15.29
N THR A 29 -18.21 -13.12 15.80
CA THR A 29 -17.67 -12.02 16.59
C THR A 29 -17.70 -10.71 15.80
N CYS A 30 -17.32 -10.72 14.51
CA CYS A 30 -17.42 -9.54 13.65
C CYS A 30 -18.89 -9.07 13.49
N GLY A 31 -19.83 -9.98 13.23
CA GLY A 31 -21.25 -9.62 13.13
C GLY A 31 -21.82 -9.03 14.44
N THR A 32 -21.41 -9.57 15.58
CA THR A 32 -21.83 -9.08 16.90
C THR A 32 -21.28 -7.69 17.20
N GLN A 33 -20.02 -7.41 16.87
CA GLN A 33 -19.41 -6.08 17.09
C GLN A 33 -19.99 -5.01 16.15
N LEU A 34 -20.35 -5.37 14.92
CA LEU A 34 -21.04 -4.46 14.00
C LEU A 34 -22.45 -4.15 14.49
N ALA A 35 -23.18 -5.16 14.98
CA ALA A 35 -24.52 -4.97 15.56
C ALA A 35 -24.51 -4.18 16.88
N ALA A 36 -23.46 -4.34 17.69
CA ALA A 36 -23.24 -3.58 18.91
C ALA A 36 -22.75 -2.14 18.65
N GLY A 37 -22.29 -1.81 17.43
CA GLY A 37 -21.73 -0.51 17.09
C GLY A 37 -20.34 -0.24 17.68
N ASP A 38 -19.65 -1.30 18.13
CA ASP A 38 -18.30 -1.22 18.71
C ASP A 38 -17.23 -0.95 17.64
N VAL A 39 -17.54 -1.22 16.38
CA VAL A 39 -16.67 -0.93 15.24
C VAL A 39 -17.01 0.45 14.70
N ARG A 40 -16.03 1.37 14.74
CA ARG A 40 -16.16 2.73 14.21
C ARG A 40 -15.32 2.90 12.97
N CYS A 41 -15.84 3.64 12.00
CA CYS A 41 -15.08 4.06 10.84
C CYS A 41 -13.91 4.96 11.28
N PRO A 42 -12.64 4.68 10.90
CA PRO A 42 -11.50 5.52 11.26
C PRO A 42 -11.47 6.86 10.52
N VAL A 43 -12.24 6.99 9.44
CA VAL A 43 -12.26 8.20 8.60
C VAL A 43 -13.28 9.21 9.10
N CYS A 44 -14.51 8.77 9.40
CA CYS A 44 -15.60 9.67 9.79
C CYS A 44 -16.16 9.41 11.20
N GLY A 45 -15.77 8.32 11.85
CA GLY A 45 -16.23 7.98 13.20
C GLY A 45 -17.63 7.38 13.30
N SER A 46 -18.30 7.11 12.18
CA SER A 46 -19.63 6.49 12.20
C SER A 46 -19.56 5.05 12.74
N SER A 47 -20.57 4.67 13.54
CA SER A 47 -20.74 3.32 14.08
C SER A 47 -21.61 2.42 13.20
N THR A 48 -22.06 2.93 12.05
CA THR A 48 -22.93 2.20 11.11
C THR A 48 -22.06 1.56 10.03
N VAL A 49 -21.49 0.41 10.36
CA VAL A 49 -20.52 -0.31 9.52
C VAL A 49 -21.11 -1.66 9.11
N GLY A 50 -20.97 -2.03 7.84
CA GLY A 50 -21.38 -3.32 7.27
C GLY A 50 -20.19 -4.13 6.75
N LYS A 51 -20.34 -5.45 6.65
CA LYS A 51 -19.37 -6.30 5.92
C LYS A 51 -19.52 -6.08 4.42
N ALA A 52 -18.44 -5.79 3.72
CA ALA A 52 -18.45 -5.71 2.27
C ALA A 52 -18.63 -7.12 1.69
N LEU A 53 -19.80 -7.39 1.10
CA LEU A 53 -20.03 -8.54 0.24
C LEU A 53 -20.12 -8.03 -1.20
N MET A 54 -19.39 -8.66 -2.11
CA MET A 54 -19.47 -8.39 -3.55
C MET A 54 -20.91 -8.51 -4.06
N ALA A 55 -21.52 -7.39 -4.43
CA ALA A 55 -22.77 -7.32 -5.16
C ALA A 55 -22.77 -6.05 -6.04
N PRO A 56 -23.34 -6.11 -7.26
CA PRO A 56 -23.17 -5.09 -8.28
C PRO A 56 -23.80 -3.76 -7.85
N ASN A 57 -23.16 -2.67 -8.27
CA ASN A 57 -23.60 -1.28 -8.14
C ASN A 57 -25.13 -1.11 -8.06
N VAL A 58 -25.63 -0.80 -6.87
CA VAL A 58 -27.00 -0.32 -6.66
C VAL A 58 -26.95 1.05 -5.98
N VAL A 59 -26.83 2.07 -6.83
CA VAL A 59 -27.26 3.44 -6.54
C VAL A 59 -28.63 3.43 -5.87
N SER A 60 -28.69 3.82 -4.60
CA SER A 60 -29.95 4.03 -3.88
C SER A 60 -30.12 5.50 -3.52
N SER A 61 -30.28 6.35 -4.55
CA SER A 61 -30.94 7.65 -4.35
C SER A 61 -32.43 7.50 -4.63
N ARG A 62 -33.21 7.70 -3.57
CA ARG A 62 -34.67 7.70 -3.60
C ARG A 62 -35.17 8.81 -4.52
N VAL A 63 -35.88 8.45 -5.58
CA VAL A 63 -37.01 9.22 -6.11
C VAL A 63 -38.12 8.22 -6.46
N ARG A 64 -39.22 8.29 -5.69
CA ARG A 64 -40.52 7.81 -6.15
C ARG A 64 -41.05 8.87 -7.12
N ASP A 65 -41.39 8.53 -8.35
CA ASP A 65 -42.72 8.01 -8.72
C ASP A 65 -42.89 7.95 -10.25
N ALA A 66 -43.55 6.87 -10.68
CA ALA A 66 -44.36 6.66 -11.88
C ALA A 66 -43.88 7.09 -13.28
N GLY A 67 -43.85 6.09 -14.19
CA GLY A 67 -44.62 6.23 -15.43
C GLY A 67 -43.96 5.82 -16.74
N ARG A 68 -44.13 4.52 -17.07
CA ARG A 68 -44.71 4.06 -18.35
C ARG A 68 -43.82 3.95 -19.63
N LEU A 69 -43.68 2.67 -20.05
CA LEU A 69 -43.56 2.09 -21.40
C LEU A 69 -42.30 2.28 -22.29
N ALA A 70 -41.77 1.13 -22.74
CA ALA A 70 -40.81 0.92 -23.83
C ALA A 70 -41.49 0.91 -25.22
N PRO A 71 -40.77 0.68 -26.35
CA PRO A 71 -39.56 1.30 -26.92
C PRO A 71 -39.86 1.91 -28.33
N PRO A 72 -38.87 2.39 -29.12
CA PRO A 72 -38.60 1.66 -30.37
C PRO A 72 -37.13 1.63 -30.88
N ALA A 73 -36.86 0.53 -31.59
CA ALA A 73 -36.01 0.24 -32.77
C ALA A 73 -34.84 1.15 -33.22
N ALA A 74 -33.68 0.48 -33.29
CA ALA A 74 -32.77 0.32 -34.45
C ALA A 74 -32.24 1.55 -35.22
N GLY A 75 -30.91 1.69 -35.24
CA GLY A 75 -30.15 2.42 -36.25
C GLY A 75 -28.65 2.35 -35.94
N GLY A 76 -27.90 1.58 -36.71
CA GLY A 76 -26.54 1.15 -36.38
C GLY A 76 -25.42 2.12 -36.74
N ALA A 77 -24.22 1.76 -36.26
CA ALA A 77 -22.95 1.77 -36.99
C ALA A 77 -21.82 1.50 -35.98
N ALA A 78 -21.24 0.30 -36.04
CA ALA A 78 -19.85 0.09 -35.59
C ALA A 78 -18.94 0.89 -36.55
N PRO A 79 -17.91 1.58 -36.06
CA PRO A 79 -16.74 0.88 -35.54
C PRO A 79 -16.08 1.55 -34.32
N ALA A 80 -15.39 0.76 -33.51
CA ALA A 80 -14.02 0.99 -33.05
C ALA A 80 -13.73 0.12 -31.82
N ALA A 81 -12.66 -0.65 -31.94
CA ALA A 81 -12.05 -1.45 -30.90
C ALA A 81 -11.57 -0.58 -29.70
N PRO A 82 -11.22 -1.20 -28.57
CA PRO A 82 -11.57 -0.78 -27.22
C PRO A 82 -10.85 0.49 -26.75
N SER A 83 -11.62 1.37 -26.10
CA SER A 83 -11.08 2.42 -25.26
C SER A 83 -10.34 1.80 -24.04
N PRO A 84 -9.20 2.35 -23.64
CA PRO A 84 -8.37 1.84 -22.56
C PRO A 84 -9.08 1.84 -21.20
N PRO A 85 -8.62 1.03 -20.22
CA PRO A 85 -9.19 0.95 -18.87
C PRO A 85 -9.25 2.34 -18.21
N PRO A 86 -10.20 2.57 -17.28
CA PRO A 86 -10.18 3.77 -16.47
C PRO A 86 -8.82 3.83 -15.78
N ALA A 87 -8.12 4.93 -16.05
CA ALA A 87 -6.94 5.30 -15.32
C ALA A 87 -7.21 5.06 -13.83
N VAL A 88 -6.45 4.14 -13.25
CA VAL A 88 -6.13 4.21 -11.83
C VAL A 88 -5.84 5.68 -11.52
N PRO A 89 -6.38 6.28 -10.45
CA PRO A 89 -5.83 7.53 -9.99
C PRO A 89 -4.36 7.24 -9.70
N ALA A 90 -3.54 7.68 -10.66
CA ALA A 90 -2.11 7.76 -10.53
C ALA A 90 -1.86 8.38 -9.18
N VAL A 91 -1.10 7.67 -8.36
CA VAL A 91 -0.26 8.19 -7.30
C VAL A 91 -0.88 9.34 -6.52
N VAL A 92 -1.13 9.10 -5.23
CA VAL A 92 -0.88 10.17 -4.25
C VAL A 92 0.53 10.67 -4.51
N ALA A 93 0.63 11.73 -5.32
CA ALA A 93 1.77 12.58 -5.38
C ALA A 93 2.07 12.94 -3.92
N PRO A 94 3.33 12.82 -3.46
CA PRO A 94 3.65 13.30 -2.14
C PRO A 94 3.18 14.75 -2.10
N ALA A 95 2.29 15.03 -1.13
CA ALA A 95 1.89 16.38 -0.79
C ALA A 95 3.16 17.22 -0.82
N ALA A 96 3.13 18.25 -1.67
CA ALA A 96 4.20 19.21 -1.85
C ALA A 96 4.87 19.45 -0.49
N ALA A 97 6.16 19.11 -0.41
CA ALA A 97 6.93 19.25 0.81
C ALA A 97 6.72 20.68 1.32
N ALA A 98 5.95 20.81 2.41
CA ALA A 98 5.95 22.03 3.18
C ALA A 98 7.42 22.37 3.45
N PRO A 99 7.83 23.65 3.35
CA PRO A 99 9.23 24.01 3.56
C PRO A 99 9.65 23.44 4.91
N ILE A 100 10.59 22.48 4.84
CA ILE A 100 11.19 21.91 6.04
C ILE A 100 11.92 23.09 6.68
N ASP A 101 11.40 23.58 7.80
CA ASP A 101 12.06 24.64 8.52
C ASP A 101 13.49 24.20 8.89
N ALA A 102 14.40 25.16 9.00
CA ALA A 102 15.82 24.86 9.20
C ALA A 102 16.08 23.95 10.41
N ALA A 103 15.24 24.03 11.47
CA ALA A 103 15.35 23.17 12.63
C ALA A 103 14.94 21.73 12.32
N ARG A 104 13.84 21.52 11.59
CA ARG A 104 13.42 20.20 11.10
C ARG A 104 14.41 19.61 10.10
N ALA A 105 15.03 20.43 9.25
CA ALA A 105 16.05 19.99 8.30
C ALA A 105 17.33 19.54 9.01
N ALA A 106 17.80 20.30 10.00
CA ALA A 106 18.95 19.94 10.83
C ALA A 106 18.68 18.65 11.61
N LYS A 107 17.48 18.49 12.17
CA LYS A 107 17.11 17.27 12.87
C LYS A 107 17.05 16.07 11.93
N MET A 108 16.51 16.24 10.72
CA MET A 108 16.48 15.19 9.70
C MET A 108 17.90 14.77 9.29
N ALA A 109 18.79 15.72 9.04
CA ALA A 109 20.19 15.44 8.70
C ALA A 109 20.91 14.67 9.82
N GLU A 110 20.72 15.06 11.09
CA GLU A 110 21.25 14.32 12.24
C GLU A 110 20.72 12.88 12.30
N THR A 111 19.41 12.69 12.12
CA THR A 111 18.81 11.34 12.14
C THR A 111 19.33 10.46 11.00
N LEU A 112 19.48 11.02 9.80
CA LEU A 112 20.04 10.30 8.65
C LEU A 112 21.51 9.94 8.86
N ALA A 113 22.29 10.83 9.49
CA ALA A 113 23.69 10.56 9.85
C ALA A 113 23.81 9.44 10.89
N ALA A 114 22.93 9.42 11.90
CA ALA A 114 22.90 8.36 12.90
C ALA A 114 22.50 7.00 12.29
N LEU A 115 21.50 6.99 11.40
CA LEU A 115 21.11 5.79 10.64
C LEU A 115 22.27 5.26 9.79
N ARG A 116 22.96 6.14 9.06
CA ARG A 116 24.15 5.77 8.29
C ARG A 116 25.22 5.13 9.18
N LYS A 117 25.57 5.78 10.30
CA LYS A 117 26.58 5.25 11.23
C LYS A 117 26.22 3.85 11.71
N ARG A 118 24.94 3.61 12.03
CA ARG A 118 24.49 2.29 12.47
C ARG A 118 24.64 1.23 11.38
N VAL A 119 24.33 1.58 10.13
CA VAL A 119 24.51 0.69 8.98
C VAL A 119 25.99 0.39 8.76
N GLU A 120 26.86 1.40 8.80
CA GLU A 120 28.31 1.20 8.62
C GLU A 120 28.94 0.36 9.75
N GLU A 121 28.42 0.44 10.97
CA GLU A 121 28.91 -0.33 12.12
C GLU A 121 28.38 -1.77 12.17
N THR A 122 27.19 -2.02 11.58
CA THR A 122 26.48 -3.31 11.71
C THR A 122 26.51 -4.13 10.42
N CYS A 123 26.64 -3.49 9.27
CA CYS A 123 26.55 -4.09 7.95
C CYS A 123 27.92 -4.10 7.24
N GLU A 124 28.16 -5.11 6.41
CA GLU A 124 29.36 -5.23 5.59
C GLU A 124 29.24 -4.43 4.29
N ASN A 125 30.28 -3.66 3.95
CA ASN A 125 30.32 -2.90 2.70
C ASN A 125 30.78 -3.80 1.55
N VAL A 126 29.88 -4.06 0.60
CA VAL A 126 30.14 -4.89 -0.59
C VAL A 126 30.36 -4.06 -1.86
N GLY A 127 30.33 -2.72 -1.75
CA GLY A 127 30.57 -1.81 -2.88
C GLY A 127 29.64 -2.09 -4.06
N ALA A 128 30.20 -2.07 -5.28
CA ALA A 128 29.47 -2.29 -6.53
C ALA A 128 28.94 -3.73 -6.71
N ASN A 129 29.41 -4.70 -5.91
CA ASN A 129 28.97 -6.10 -6.02
C ASN A 129 27.70 -6.38 -5.19
N PHE A 130 26.97 -5.32 -4.78
CA PHE A 130 25.79 -5.45 -3.94
C PHE A 130 24.73 -6.35 -4.55
N ALA A 131 24.46 -6.19 -5.86
CA ALA A 131 23.44 -6.98 -6.53
C ALA A 131 23.76 -8.48 -6.52
N GLU A 132 25.01 -8.85 -6.79
CA GLU A 132 25.45 -10.25 -6.79
C GLU A 132 25.45 -10.85 -5.38
N GLU A 133 26.02 -10.15 -4.39
CA GLU A 133 26.04 -10.64 -3.01
C GLU A 133 24.62 -10.74 -2.43
N ALA A 134 23.72 -9.82 -2.76
CA ALA A 134 22.32 -9.86 -2.33
C ALA A 134 21.59 -11.10 -2.89
N ARG A 135 21.80 -11.41 -4.17
CA ARG A 135 21.27 -12.65 -4.79
C ARG A 135 21.86 -13.88 -4.11
N ARG A 136 23.17 -13.93 -3.89
CA ARG A 136 23.83 -15.07 -3.23
C ARG A 136 23.29 -15.32 -1.83
N ILE A 137 23.05 -14.27 -1.05
CA ILE A 137 22.46 -14.39 0.28
C ILE A 137 21.01 -14.88 0.19
N HIS A 138 20.22 -14.36 -0.76
CA HIS A 138 18.83 -14.76 -0.96
C HIS A 138 18.67 -16.23 -1.37
N TYR A 139 19.52 -16.72 -2.28
CA TYR A 139 19.50 -18.12 -2.75
C TYR A 139 20.24 -19.10 -1.83
N GLY A 140 20.86 -18.62 -0.73
CA GLY A 140 21.59 -19.47 0.22
C GLY A 140 22.98 -19.92 -0.26
N GLU A 141 23.53 -19.28 -1.29
CA GLU A 141 24.86 -19.52 -1.85
C GLU A 141 25.95 -18.64 -1.18
N GLY A 142 25.54 -17.76 -0.29
CA GLY A 142 26.39 -16.86 0.49
C GLY A 142 26.19 -17.00 2.00
N VAL A 143 27.10 -16.43 2.77
CA VAL A 143 26.93 -16.31 4.23
C VAL A 143 25.87 -15.24 4.51
N GLU A 144 24.80 -15.61 5.22
CA GLU A 144 23.75 -14.69 5.66
C GLU A 144 24.32 -13.62 6.59
N ARG A 145 24.52 -12.42 6.04
CA ARG A 145 25.05 -11.27 6.76
C ARG A 145 24.43 -9.97 6.25
N PRO A 146 24.25 -8.95 7.09
CA PRO A 146 23.74 -7.66 6.64
C PRO A 146 24.78 -7.00 5.74
N ILE A 147 24.39 -6.65 4.52
CA ILE A 147 25.27 -6.01 3.53
C ILE A 147 24.73 -4.64 3.12
N TYR A 148 25.63 -3.72 2.75
CA TYR A 148 25.29 -2.46 2.11
C TYR A 148 26.29 -2.18 0.98
N GLY A 149 25.85 -1.50 -0.06
CA GLY A 149 26.70 -1.20 -1.19
C GLY A 149 26.02 -0.28 -2.19
N GLU A 150 26.53 -0.31 -3.41
CA GLU A 150 26.08 0.48 -4.54
C GLU A 150 25.45 -0.48 -5.56
N ALA A 151 24.29 -0.09 -6.09
CA ALA A 151 23.63 -0.75 -7.20
C ALA A 151 23.04 0.32 -8.11
N SER A 152 23.00 0.04 -9.41
CA SER A 152 22.28 0.86 -10.36
C SER A 152 20.77 0.78 -10.11
N LEU A 153 20.01 1.74 -10.63
CA LEU A 153 18.55 1.74 -10.52
C LEU A 153 17.92 0.55 -11.25
N GLU A 154 18.57 0.04 -12.29
CA GLU A 154 18.11 -1.13 -13.03
C GLU A 154 18.31 -2.40 -12.19
N GLU A 155 19.52 -2.61 -11.67
CA GLU A 155 19.81 -3.73 -10.77
C GLU A 155 18.93 -3.72 -9.53
N ALA A 156 18.67 -2.55 -8.93
CA ALA A 156 17.78 -2.44 -7.78
C ALA A 156 16.33 -2.84 -8.10
N ARG A 157 15.86 -2.64 -9.34
CA ARG A 157 14.54 -3.09 -9.79
C ARG A 157 14.53 -4.59 -10.01
N ASP A 158 15.55 -5.13 -10.68
CA ASP A 158 15.68 -6.57 -10.89
C ASP A 158 15.64 -7.34 -9.56
N LEU A 159 16.36 -6.82 -8.54
CA LEU A 159 16.38 -7.39 -7.20
C LEU A 159 14.97 -7.38 -6.56
N ASP A 160 14.20 -6.31 -6.73
CA ASP A 160 12.82 -6.23 -6.21
C ASP A 160 11.89 -7.22 -6.93
N GLU A 161 12.02 -7.35 -8.25
CA GLU A 161 11.26 -8.32 -9.05
C GLU A 161 11.59 -9.78 -8.70
N GLU A 162 12.83 -10.06 -8.32
CA GLU A 162 13.27 -11.35 -7.78
C GLU A 162 12.79 -11.62 -6.34
N GLY A 163 12.22 -10.62 -5.66
CA GLY A 163 11.78 -10.73 -4.27
C GLY A 163 12.90 -10.52 -3.25
N ILE A 164 14.01 -9.92 -3.65
CA ILE A 164 15.13 -9.56 -2.78
C ILE A 164 14.82 -8.20 -2.14
N ALA A 165 14.57 -8.19 -0.84
CA ALA A 165 14.21 -6.99 -0.10
C ALA A 165 15.38 -5.99 -0.03
N VAL A 166 15.39 -5.02 -0.95
CA VAL A 166 16.38 -3.94 -1.03
C VAL A 166 15.76 -2.61 -0.60
N ALA A 167 16.54 -1.78 0.10
CA ALA A 167 16.13 -0.45 0.52
C ALA A 167 17.12 0.60 0.01
N LEU A 168 16.60 1.61 -0.69
CA LEU A 168 17.41 2.76 -1.10
C LEU A 168 17.55 3.72 0.08
N LEU A 169 18.70 3.65 0.75
CA LEU A 169 19.02 4.66 1.75
C LEU A 169 19.33 5.98 1.03
N PRO A 170 18.78 7.12 1.52
CA PRO A 170 19.10 8.44 1.00
C PRO A 170 20.51 8.83 1.45
N TRP A 171 21.52 8.20 0.84
CA TRP A 171 22.90 8.51 1.10
C TRP A 171 23.15 9.93 0.60
N SER A 172 23.39 10.85 1.52
CA SER A 172 23.81 12.20 1.15
C SER A 172 25.08 12.07 0.32
N ARG A 173 25.00 12.40 -0.98
CA ARG A 173 26.18 12.52 -1.84
C ARG A 173 27.23 13.29 -1.05
N ARG A 174 28.41 12.69 -0.82
CA ARG A 174 29.55 13.47 -0.33
C ARG A 174 29.73 14.61 -1.31
N ALA A 175 29.77 15.84 -0.79
CA ALA A 175 30.19 16.97 -1.59
C ALA A 175 31.65 16.69 -2.03
N GLY A 176 31.82 16.29 -3.29
CA GLY A 176 33.12 15.96 -3.90
C GLY A 176 33.37 14.47 -4.09
N HIS A 177 32.97 13.93 -5.24
CA HIS A 177 33.91 13.53 -6.28
C HIS A 177 33.22 13.56 -7.64
#